data_AF-A0A4Y7NHE5-F1
#
_entry.id   AF-A0A4Y7NHE5-F1
#
_cell.length_a   1.000
_cell.length_b   1.000
_cell.length_c   1.000
_cell.angle_alpha   90.00
_cell.angle_beta   90.00
_cell.angle_gamma   90.00
#
_symmetry.space_group_name_H-M   'P 1'
#
loop_
_entity.id
_entity.type
_entity.pdbx_description
1 polymer ?
#
loop_
_entity_poly.entity_id
_entity_poly.type
_entity_poly.pdbx_seq_one_letter_code
_entity_poly.pdbx_strand_id
1 'polypeptide(L)'
;MATFHNGAPIKAVMLSTTTGITSNLRKLINTETDSSKNEDHDSSAPKVPHEIYKGMLTSQVKAVKTFSFGTSLVGISMQPILYENASAPDSSLPMMVALYMTVGMFTFVTPFLIHFVTKKYVTDIVYDPESDQYTASVFRFIPMKRKIQFKLEDISVPDVPGAFTSFLVKNIPLLCTPKDFSYPEHYIKFMGYDKPINLHLRTNEDNSSKSISSKSGK
;
A
#
# COMPACT_ATOMS: atom_id res chain seq x y z
N MET A 1 18.36 18.18 -75.56
CA MET A 1 19.37 19.14 -75.08
C MET A 1 19.05 19.40 -73.61
N ALA A 2 19.53 18.60 -72.65
CA ALA A 2 20.92 18.49 -72.17
C ALA A 2 21.45 19.89 -71.79
N THR A 3 21.80 20.20 -70.54
CA THR A 3 22.71 19.44 -69.68
C THR A 3 22.57 19.84 -68.19
N PHE A 4 22.41 18.84 -67.32
CA PHE A 4 22.90 18.87 -65.94
C PHE A 4 24.43 18.77 -65.96
N HIS A 5 25.13 19.51 -65.10
CA HIS A 5 26.59 19.41 -65.01
C HIS A 5 27.08 19.29 -63.55
N ASN A 6 27.66 18.12 -63.29
CA ASN A 6 28.80 17.76 -62.43
C ASN A 6 28.84 18.22 -60.97
N GLY A 7 29.16 17.37 -60.00
CA GLY A 7 29.71 16.02 -60.04
C GLY A 7 30.20 15.63 -58.64
N ALA A 8 29.97 14.38 -58.24
CA ALA A 8 30.65 13.74 -57.12
C ALA A 8 32.05 13.25 -57.59
N PRO A 9 33.05 12.93 -56.72
CA PRO A 9 32.95 11.75 -55.85
C PRO A 9 33.67 11.79 -54.48
N ILE A 10 33.07 11.07 -53.53
CA ILE A 10 33.66 10.14 -52.54
C ILE A 10 35.21 10.08 -52.47
N LYS A 11 35.80 10.39 -51.30
CA LYS A 11 36.75 9.53 -50.57
C LYS A 11 37.28 10.16 -49.26
N ALA A 12 37.27 9.32 -48.22
CA ALA A 12 38.29 9.22 -47.17
C ALA A 12 38.60 10.45 -46.30
N VAL A 13 37.95 10.50 -45.14
CA VAL A 13 38.65 10.87 -43.89
C VAL A 13 38.45 9.73 -42.91
N MET A 14 39.35 8.75 -43.03
CA MET A 14 39.69 7.79 -41.99
C MET A 14 41.03 8.26 -41.42
N LEU A 15 41.09 8.57 -40.13
CA LEU A 15 42.26 8.44 -39.24
C LEU A 15 41.79 8.94 -37.85
N SER A 16 41.45 8.02 -36.95
CA SER A 16 42.37 7.46 -35.94
C SER A 16 42.42 8.30 -34.66
N THR A 17 41.56 8.01 -33.68
CA THR A 17 41.97 7.94 -32.27
C THR A 17 40.95 7.13 -31.46
N THR A 18 41.06 5.80 -31.51
CA THR A 18 40.47 4.89 -30.52
C THR A 18 41.59 4.37 -29.66
N THR A 19 41.78 4.92 -28.47
CA THR A 19 42.49 4.21 -27.39
C THR A 19 42.10 4.75 -26.02
N GLY A 20 41.48 3.89 -25.19
CA GLY A 20 41.37 4.09 -23.75
C GLY A 20 39.94 4.19 -23.24
N ILE A 21 39.62 3.39 -22.22
CA ILE A 21 38.36 3.34 -21.45
C ILE A 21 37.34 2.28 -21.92
N THR A 22 37.73 1.02 -22.09
CA THR A 22 36.76 -0.11 -22.05
C THR A 22 37.29 -1.40 -21.41
N SER A 23 38.34 -1.36 -20.59
CA SER A 23 38.89 -2.57 -19.94
C SER A 23 38.38 -2.85 -18.52
N ASN A 24 37.65 -1.93 -17.89
CA ASN A 24 37.21 -2.07 -16.48
C ASN A 24 35.75 -2.52 -16.27
N LEU A 25 34.94 -2.67 -17.33
CA LEU A 25 33.53 -3.04 -17.16
C LEU A 25 33.27 -4.56 -17.03
N ARG A 26 34.22 -5.44 -17.42
CA ARG A 26 34.03 -6.90 -17.32
C ARG A 26 34.43 -7.49 -15.97
N LYS A 27 35.14 -6.75 -15.11
CA LYS A 27 35.65 -7.25 -13.83
C LYS A 27 34.66 -7.14 -12.67
N LEU A 28 33.48 -6.55 -12.88
CA LEU A 28 32.41 -6.46 -11.87
C LEU A 28 31.24 -7.42 -12.12
N ILE A 29 31.30 -8.25 -13.17
CA ILE A 29 30.20 -9.17 -13.53
C ILE A 29 30.49 -10.60 -13.04
N ASN A 30 31.76 -10.97 -12.80
CA ASN A 30 32.15 -12.31 -12.41
C ASN A 30 32.96 -12.29 -11.11
N THR A 31 32.32 -12.02 -9.98
CA THR A 31 32.87 -12.40 -8.66
C THR A 31 31.70 -12.62 -7.70
N GLU A 32 31.44 -13.90 -7.44
CA GLU A 32 30.76 -14.45 -6.25
C GLU A 32 29.34 -13.90 -5.97
N THR A 33 28.30 -14.72 -6.08
CA THR A 33 28.10 -15.76 -5.08
C THR A 33 27.35 -16.94 -5.70
N ASP A 34 28.09 -18.02 -5.89
CA ASP A 34 27.59 -19.38 -5.84
C ASP A 34 26.94 -19.59 -4.47
N SER A 35 25.61 -19.70 -4.45
CA SER A 35 24.90 -20.32 -3.34
C SER A 35 23.86 -21.24 -3.94
N SER A 36 24.36 -22.42 -4.31
CA SER A 36 23.58 -23.64 -4.34
C SER A 36 22.70 -23.72 -3.08
N LYS A 37 21.40 -23.51 -3.26
CA LYS A 37 20.39 -24.00 -2.32
C LYS A 37 19.42 -24.85 -3.13
N ASN A 38 19.74 -26.15 -3.18
CA ASN A 38 18.71 -27.19 -3.23
C ASN A 38 17.78 -26.91 -2.05
N GLU A 39 16.62 -26.33 -2.33
CA GLU A 39 15.48 -26.46 -1.44
C GLU A 39 14.65 -27.59 -2.00
N ASP A 40 14.84 -28.76 -1.38
CA ASP A 40 13.84 -29.81 -1.35
C ASP A 40 12.48 -29.17 -1.05
N HIS A 41 11.52 -29.53 -1.88
CA HIS A 41 10.15 -29.05 -1.85
C HIS A 41 9.40 -29.65 -0.64
N ASP A 42 9.89 -29.44 0.58
CA ASP A 42 9.11 -29.69 1.79
C ASP A 42 8.18 -28.51 2.00
N SER A 43 6.89 -28.76 1.83
CA SER A 43 5.82 -27.76 1.88
C SER A 43 5.48 -27.37 3.32
N SER A 44 6.48 -27.40 4.21
CA SER A 44 6.34 -27.14 5.64
C SER A 44 6.84 -25.72 5.96
N ALA A 45 6.03 -24.95 6.70
CA ALA A 45 6.34 -23.58 7.04
C ALA A 45 7.69 -23.47 7.80
N PRO A 46 8.55 -22.49 7.47
CA PRO A 46 9.84 -22.33 8.14
C PRO A 46 9.66 -22.16 9.67
N LYS A 47 10.50 -22.82 10.47
CA LYS A 47 10.52 -22.71 11.94
C LYS A 47 11.10 -21.38 12.46
N VAL A 48 11.38 -20.44 11.57
CA VAL A 48 11.90 -19.11 11.88
C VAL A 48 10.83 -18.06 11.56
N PRO A 49 10.88 -16.87 12.19
CA PRO A 49 9.97 -15.78 11.85
C PRO A 49 10.03 -15.47 10.36
N HIS A 50 8.90 -15.59 9.67
CA HIS A 50 8.83 -15.43 8.22
C HIS A 50 7.65 -14.53 7.81
N GLU A 51 7.83 -13.83 6.69
CA GLU A 51 6.80 -12.96 6.11
C GLU A 51 5.74 -13.83 5.44
N ILE A 52 4.49 -13.76 5.94
CA ILE A 52 3.36 -14.53 5.42
C ILE A 52 2.49 -13.72 4.45
N TYR A 53 2.63 -12.40 4.47
CA TYR A 53 1.85 -11.46 3.68
C TYR A 53 2.70 -10.27 3.26
N LYS A 54 2.63 -9.92 1.98
CA LYS A 54 3.25 -8.72 1.44
C LYS A 54 2.28 -7.98 0.53
N GLY A 55 1.72 -6.88 1.02
CA GLY A 55 0.71 -6.16 0.27
C GLY A 55 1.29 -5.47 -0.96
N MET A 56 0.77 -5.78 -2.16
CA MET A 56 1.25 -5.23 -3.43
C MET A 56 1.06 -3.71 -3.54
N LEU A 57 0.07 -3.13 -2.87
CA LEU A 57 -0.21 -1.69 -2.86
C LEU A 57 0.74 -0.92 -1.92
N THR A 58 1.65 -1.58 -1.19
CA THR A 58 2.53 -0.92 -0.21
C THR A 58 3.38 0.18 -0.85
N SER A 59 3.93 -0.09 -2.03
CA SER A 59 4.75 0.89 -2.75
C SER A 59 3.90 2.08 -3.22
N GLN A 60 2.70 1.81 -3.73
CA GLN A 60 1.77 2.83 -4.20
C GLN A 60 1.29 3.72 -3.06
N VAL A 61 0.90 3.12 -1.93
CA VAL A 61 0.50 3.85 -0.71
C VAL A 61 1.62 4.76 -0.21
N LYS A 62 2.86 4.26 -0.21
CA LYS A 62 4.03 5.07 0.16
C LYS A 62 4.26 6.22 -0.82
N ALA A 63 4.21 5.95 -2.12
CA ALA A 63 4.39 6.97 -3.16
C ALA A 63 3.32 8.06 -3.05
N VAL A 64 2.05 7.69 -2.91
CA VAL A 64 0.93 8.63 -2.78
C VAL A 64 1.07 9.46 -1.50
N LYS A 65 1.47 8.87 -0.36
CA LYS A 65 1.75 9.64 0.87
C LYS A 65 2.88 10.64 0.70
N THR A 66 4.02 10.20 0.16
CA THR A 66 5.19 11.07 -0.01
C THR A 66 4.91 12.18 -1.01
N PHE A 67 4.25 11.87 -2.13
CA PHE A 67 3.84 12.85 -3.12
C PHE A 67 2.89 13.88 -2.51
N SER A 68 1.84 13.42 -1.84
CA SER A 68 0.85 14.29 -1.18
C SER A 68 1.46 15.19 -0.12
N PHE A 69 2.35 14.61 0.71
CA PHE A 69 3.06 15.36 1.74
C PHE A 69 4.02 16.38 1.11
N GLY A 70 4.71 16.01 0.04
CA GLY A 70 5.57 16.90 -0.74
C GLY A 70 4.80 18.07 -1.36
N THR A 71 3.69 17.82 -2.06
CA THR A 71 2.84 18.87 -2.65
C THR A 71 2.29 19.81 -1.58
N SER A 72 1.86 19.27 -0.44
CA SER A 72 1.38 20.08 0.68
C SER A 72 2.49 20.97 1.26
N LEU A 73 3.70 20.43 1.42
CA LEU A 73 4.86 21.17 1.91
C LEU A 73 5.29 22.27 0.94
N VAL A 74 5.32 21.99 -0.37
CA VAL A 74 5.59 22.98 -1.42
C VAL A 74 4.54 24.09 -1.38
N GLY A 75 3.26 23.76 -1.19
CA GLY A 75 2.18 24.72 -1.04
C GLY A 75 2.39 25.69 0.13
N ILE A 76 2.84 25.16 1.28
CA ILE A 76 3.18 25.98 2.45
C ILE A 76 4.43 26.83 2.18
N SER A 77 5.47 26.24 1.58
CA SER A 77 6.71 26.97 1.24
C SER A 77 6.52 28.04 0.18
N MET A 78 5.47 27.96 -0.65
CA MET A 78 5.13 28.97 -1.65
C MET A 78 4.46 30.22 -1.03
N GLN A 79 3.87 30.12 0.17
CA GLN A 79 3.20 31.24 0.84
C GLN A 79 4.05 32.52 0.99
N PRO A 80 5.35 32.50 1.34
CA PRO A 80 6.18 33.70 1.39
C PRO A 80 6.33 34.39 0.02
N ILE A 81 6.51 33.62 -1.05
CA ILE A 81 6.60 34.14 -2.43
C ILE A 81 5.27 34.79 -2.82
N LEU A 82 4.15 34.15 -2.49
CA LEU A 82 2.82 34.68 -2.74
C LEU A 82 2.57 35.98 -1.96
N TYR A 83 3.05 36.11 -0.72
CA TYR A 83 2.88 37.33 0.08
C TYR A 83 3.62 38.54 -0.51
N GLU A 84 4.83 38.32 -1.04
CA GLU A 84 5.59 39.36 -1.72
C GLU A 84 4.88 39.85 -3.00
N ASN A 85 4.34 38.91 -3.78
CA ASN A 85 3.55 39.23 -4.97
C ASN A 85 2.18 39.86 -4.64
N ALA A 86 1.59 39.56 -3.48
CA ALA A 86 0.34 40.16 -3.02
C ALA A 86 0.48 41.62 -2.63
N SER A 87 1.69 42.01 -2.20
CA SER A 87 2.01 43.39 -1.82
C SER A 87 2.36 44.25 -3.03
N ALA A 88 2.46 43.65 -4.23
CA ALA A 88 2.74 44.37 -5.47
C ALA A 88 1.47 45.11 -5.98
N PRO A 89 1.61 46.37 -6.45
CA PRO A 89 0.48 47.19 -6.92
C PRO A 89 -0.33 46.59 -8.09
N ASP A 90 0.29 45.71 -8.88
CA ASP A 90 -0.30 45.15 -10.11
C ASP A 90 -0.95 43.76 -9.92
N SER A 91 -1.08 43.30 -8.67
CA SER A 91 -1.60 41.96 -8.39
C SER A 91 -3.13 41.88 -8.52
N SER A 92 -3.63 40.87 -9.24
CA SER A 92 -5.07 40.64 -9.35
C SER A 92 -5.59 39.82 -8.16
N LEU A 93 -6.35 40.47 -7.28
CA LEU A 93 -7.03 39.86 -6.12
C LEU A 93 -7.72 38.51 -6.43
N PRO A 94 -8.54 38.36 -7.49
CA PRO A 94 -9.21 37.09 -7.77
C PRO A 94 -8.25 35.94 -8.08
N MET A 95 -7.12 36.21 -8.73
CA MET A 95 -6.10 35.18 -9.01
C MET A 95 -5.45 34.69 -7.71
N MET A 96 -5.15 35.59 -6.77
CA MET A 96 -4.58 35.20 -5.49
C MET A 96 -5.52 34.33 -4.68
N VAL A 97 -6.79 34.72 -4.58
CA VAL A 97 -7.81 33.94 -3.86
C VAL A 97 -7.93 32.53 -4.45
N ALA A 98 -7.95 32.41 -5.78
CA ALA A 98 -7.99 31.11 -6.45
C ALA A 98 -6.75 30.25 -6.14
N LEU A 99 -5.55 30.84 -6.12
CA LEU A 99 -4.31 30.14 -5.78
C LEU A 99 -4.30 29.68 -4.31
N TYR A 100 -4.65 30.55 -3.36
CA TYR A 100 -4.72 30.20 -1.95
C TYR A 100 -5.75 29.10 -1.67
N MET A 101 -6.91 29.15 -2.34
CA MET A 101 -7.94 28.11 -2.19
C MET A 101 -7.44 26.76 -2.74
N THR A 102 -6.79 26.77 -3.90
CA THR A 102 -6.22 25.56 -4.50
C THR A 102 -5.13 24.97 -3.61
N VAL A 103 -4.18 25.79 -3.18
CA VAL A 103 -3.10 25.37 -2.27
C VAL A 103 -3.66 24.86 -0.95
N GLY A 104 -4.57 25.60 -0.32
CA GLY A 104 -5.20 25.22 0.94
C GLY A 104 -5.97 23.90 0.85
N MET A 105 -6.69 23.67 -0.26
CA MET A 105 -7.35 22.39 -0.51
C MET A 105 -6.32 21.25 -0.53
N PHE A 106 -5.23 21.38 -1.28
CA PHE A 106 -4.20 20.35 -1.32
C PHE A 106 -3.50 20.16 0.04
N THR A 107 -3.24 21.24 0.79
CA THR A 107 -2.54 21.17 2.08
C THR A 107 -3.34 20.43 3.16
N PHE A 108 -4.68 20.50 3.16
CA PHE A 108 -5.51 19.84 4.18
C PHE A 108 -6.24 18.60 3.69
N VAL A 109 -6.86 18.67 2.50
CA VAL A 109 -7.69 17.57 1.98
C VAL A 109 -6.82 16.37 1.64
N THR A 110 -5.63 16.59 1.06
CA THR A 110 -4.76 15.49 0.65
C THR A 110 -4.24 14.65 1.83
N PRO A 111 -3.62 15.23 2.89
CA PRO A 111 -3.19 14.42 4.03
C PRO A 111 -4.38 13.75 4.75
N PHE A 112 -5.57 14.37 4.73
CA PHE A 112 -6.78 13.80 5.30
C PHE A 112 -7.29 12.57 4.52
N LEU A 113 -7.53 12.71 3.21
CA LEU A 113 -8.00 11.62 2.34
C LEU A 113 -7.03 10.45 2.34
N ILE A 114 -5.75 10.73 2.13
CA ILE A 114 -4.73 9.68 2.07
C ILE A 114 -4.59 9.01 3.43
N HIS A 115 -4.62 9.75 4.55
CA HIS A 115 -4.59 9.12 5.87
C HIS A 115 -5.81 8.21 6.10
N PHE A 116 -7.00 8.65 5.72
CA PHE A 116 -8.23 7.88 5.91
C PHE A 116 -8.21 6.54 5.16
N VAL A 117 -7.82 6.55 3.89
CA VAL A 117 -7.76 5.33 3.06
C VAL A 117 -6.62 4.40 3.50
N THR A 118 -5.46 4.97 3.78
CA THR A 118 -4.24 4.17 4.01
C THR A 118 -4.07 3.67 5.45
N LYS A 119 -4.77 4.26 6.43
CA LYS A 119 -4.69 3.86 7.85
C LYS A 119 -5.08 2.39 8.07
N LYS A 120 -5.97 1.86 7.23
CA LYS A 120 -6.46 0.48 7.30
C LYS A 120 -5.58 -0.51 6.53
N TYR A 121 -4.65 -0.02 5.70
CA TYR A 121 -3.87 -0.87 4.82
C TYR A 121 -2.69 -1.53 5.56
N VAL A 122 -2.61 -2.86 5.47
CA VAL A 122 -1.50 -3.65 6.00
C VAL A 122 -0.41 -3.77 4.95
N THR A 123 0.84 -3.47 5.33
CA THR A 123 1.98 -3.51 4.41
C THR A 123 2.61 -4.90 4.36
N ASP A 124 2.83 -5.48 5.53
CA ASP A 124 3.48 -6.77 5.70
C ASP A 124 2.93 -7.44 6.97
N ILE A 125 2.83 -8.77 6.96
CA ILE A 125 2.53 -9.56 8.16
C ILE A 125 3.63 -10.60 8.31
N VAL A 126 4.26 -10.62 9.48
CA VAL A 126 5.27 -11.60 9.88
C VAL A 126 4.65 -12.52 10.92
N TYR A 127 4.80 -13.82 10.74
CA TYR A 127 4.41 -14.84 11.70
C TYR A 127 5.65 -15.37 12.42
N ASP A 128 5.57 -15.44 13.74
CA ASP A 128 6.57 -16.06 14.59
C ASP A 128 6.05 -17.43 15.09
N PRO A 129 6.60 -18.55 14.61
CA PRO A 129 6.16 -19.89 14.99
C PRO A 129 6.54 -20.27 16.43
N GLU A 130 7.54 -19.62 17.06
CA GLU A 130 7.94 -19.95 18.43
C GLU A 130 6.95 -19.40 19.46
N SER A 131 6.44 -18.18 19.20
CA SER A 131 5.54 -17.49 20.12
C SER A 131 4.07 -17.50 19.69
N ASP A 132 3.75 -18.08 18.54
CA ASP A 132 2.42 -18.08 17.90
C ASP A 132 1.82 -16.66 17.81
N GLN A 133 2.67 -15.70 17.45
CA GLN A 133 2.31 -14.29 17.36
C GLN A 133 2.44 -13.76 15.93
N TYR A 134 1.52 -12.86 15.59
CA TYR A 134 1.47 -12.19 14.31
C TYR A 134 1.84 -10.73 14.49
N THR A 135 2.70 -10.24 13.61
CA THR A 135 3.10 -8.84 13.57
C THR A 135 2.67 -8.24 12.24
N ALA A 136 1.63 -7.42 12.25
CA ALA A 136 1.23 -6.63 11.09
C ALA A 136 1.91 -5.26 11.11
N SER A 137 2.46 -4.84 9.98
CA SER A 137 2.95 -3.49 9.77
C SER A 137 1.90 -2.64 9.06
N VAL A 138 1.65 -1.43 9.56
CA VAL A 138 0.75 -0.44 8.95
C VAL A 138 1.45 0.91 8.86
N PHE A 139 1.06 1.77 7.92
CA PHE A 139 1.60 3.13 7.85
C PHE A 139 0.93 4.06 8.89
N ARG A 140 1.73 4.91 9.54
CA ARG A 140 1.23 6.02 10.36
C ARG A 140 0.75 7.19 9.48
N PHE A 141 0.45 8.33 10.10
CA PHE A 141 0.18 9.59 9.40
C PHE A 141 1.35 9.96 8.46
N ILE A 142 2.56 9.98 9.01
CA ILE A 142 3.81 10.03 8.25
C ILE A 142 4.03 8.67 7.57
N PRO A 143 4.71 8.59 6.40
CA PRO A 143 5.10 7.35 5.71
C PRO A 143 6.13 6.49 6.49
N MET A 144 5.89 6.28 7.78
CA MET A 144 6.65 5.44 8.69
C MET A 144 5.81 4.21 9.06
N LYS A 145 6.43 3.03 9.04
CA LYS A 145 5.78 1.77 9.41
C LYS A 145 5.62 1.68 10.95
N ARG A 146 4.47 1.18 11.39
CA ARG A 146 4.17 0.81 12.78
C ARG A 146 3.84 -0.67 12.81
N LYS A 147 4.43 -1.40 13.76
CA LYS A 147 4.13 -2.81 14.02
C LYS A 147 2.97 -2.93 15.02
N ILE A 148 2.07 -3.87 14.77
CA ILE A 148 0.95 -4.25 15.63
C ILE A 148 1.09 -5.75 15.88
N GLN A 149 1.27 -6.13 17.15
CA GLN A 149 1.37 -7.52 17.57
C GLN A 149 0.01 -8.04 18.05
N PHE A 150 -0.40 -9.19 17.53
CA PHE A 150 -1.69 -9.82 17.82
C PHE A 150 -1.62 -11.34 17.68
N LYS A 151 -2.60 -12.01 18.28
CA LYS A 151 -2.80 -13.46 18.15
C LYS A 151 -4.07 -13.75 17.34
N LEU A 152 -4.29 -15.02 16.99
CA LEU A 152 -5.53 -15.43 16.28
C LEU A 152 -6.80 -15.10 17.07
N GLU A 153 -6.76 -15.18 18.39
CA GLU A 153 -7.88 -14.86 19.28
C GLU A 153 -8.30 -13.38 19.24
N ASP A 154 -7.38 -12.49 18.87
CA ASP A 154 -7.64 -11.05 18.76
C ASP A 154 -8.30 -10.67 17.42
N ILE A 155 -8.49 -11.64 16.51
CA ILE A 155 -9.05 -11.45 15.17
C ILE A 155 -10.56 -11.65 15.20
N SER A 156 -11.28 -10.67 14.67
CA SER A 156 -12.72 -10.72 14.47
C SER A 156 -13.06 -10.33 13.04
N VAL A 157 -13.89 -11.13 12.37
CA VAL A 157 -14.39 -10.80 11.03
C VAL A 157 -15.72 -10.07 11.20
N PRO A 158 -15.87 -8.83 10.69
CA PRO A 158 -17.14 -8.13 10.76
C PRO A 158 -18.17 -8.77 9.82
N ASP A 159 -19.44 -8.85 10.24
CA ASP A 159 -20.55 -9.37 9.41
C ASP A 159 -20.72 -8.59 8.10
N VAL A 160 -20.41 -7.29 8.12
CA VAL A 160 -20.41 -6.41 6.95
C VAL A 160 -19.02 -5.82 6.76
N PRO A 161 -18.21 -6.36 5.83
CA PRO A 161 -16.90 -5.79 5.54
C PRO A 161 -17.06 -4.38 4.95
N GLY A 162 -16.37 -3.41 5.54
CA GLY A 162 -16.29 -2.06 4.98
C GLY A 162 -15.42 -2.01 3.72
N ALA A 163 -15.51 -0.93 2.93
CA ALA A 163 -14.79 -0.79 1.64
C ALA A 163 -13.27 -1.03 1.68
N PHE A 164 -12.65 -0.90 2.86
CA PHE A 164 -11.21 -1.14 3.09
C PHE A 164 -10.99 -1.92 4.38
N THR A 165 -11.77 -2.98 4.63
CA THR A 165 -11.65 -3.79 5.85
C THR A 165 -11.94 -5.25 5.54
N SER A 166 -10.93 -6.10 5.72
CA SER A 166 -11.04 -7.56 5.59
C SER A 166 -11.35 -8.19 6.94
N PHE A 167 -10.63 -7.79 7.99
CA PHE A 167 -10.83 -8.27 9.36
C PHE A 167 -10.44 -7.19 10.37
N LEU A 168 -10.84 -7.39 11.63
CA LEU A 168 -10.55 -6.52 12.76
C LEU A 168 -9.52 -7.21 13.65
N VAL A 169 -8.47 -6.50 14.02
CA VAL A 169 -7.50 -6.95 15.04
C VAL A 169 -7.63 -6.02 16.23
N LYS A 170 -8.07 -6.52 17.39
CA LYS A 170 -8.28 -5.67 18.59
C LYS A 170 -9.15 -4.43 18.29
N ASN A 171 -10.24 -4.61 17.54
CA ASN A 171 -11.11 -3.53 17.01
C ASN A 171 -10.46 -2.55 16.02
N ILE A 172 -9.26 -2.86 15.51
CA ILE A 172 -8.60 -2.07 14.46
C ILE A 172 -8.90 -2.70 13.11
N PRO A 173 -9.56 -1.99 12.18
CA PRO A 173 -9.86 -2.52 10.85
C PRO A 173 -8.60 -2.61 10.01
N LEU A 174 -8.31 -3.81 9.53
CA LEU A 174 -7.19 -4.12 8.65
C LEU A 174 -7.69 -4.59 7.29
N LEU A 175 -7.03 -4.11 6.24
CA LEU A 175 -7.25 -4.51 4.86
C LEU A 175 -6.09 -5.39 4.41
N CYS A 176 -6.43 -6.62 4.02
CA CYS A 176 -5.51 -7.57 3.43
C CYS A 176 -6.16 -8.21 2.20
N THR A 177 -5.37 -8.45 1.16
CA THR A 177 -5.81 -9.12 -0.07
C THR A 177 -5.40 -10.59 -0.04
N PRO A 178 -6.30 -11.55 -0.31
CA PRO A 178 -5.96 -12.99 -0.29
C PRO A 178 -4.80 -13.36 -1.23
N LYS A 179 -4.66 -12.65 -2.36
CA LYS A 179 -3.65 -12.90 -3.39
C LYS A 179 -2.21 -12.58 -2.97
N ASP A 180 -2.06 -11.78 -1.92
CA ASP A 180 -0.77 -11.28 -1.42
C ASP A 180 -0.20 -12.16 -0.28
N PHE A 181 -0.88 -13.26 0.07
CA PHE A 181 -0.41 -14.23 1.06
C PHE A 181 0.47 -15.28 0.42
N SER A 182 1.68 -15.47 0.94
CA SER A 182 2.57 -16.57 0.54
C SER A 182 2.06 -17.93 1.02
N TYR A 183 1.36 -17.93 2.16
CA TYR A 183 0.79 -19.12 2.78
C TYR A 183 -0.72 -18.95 2.97
N PRO A 184 -1.55 -19.49 2.06
CA PRO A 184 -3.00 -19.35 2.10
C PRO A 184 -3.64 -19.88 3.39
N GLU A 185 -3.01 -20.86 4.05
CA GLU A 185 -3.53 -21.45 5.29
C GLU A 185 -3.70 -20.43 6.43
N HIS A 186 -2.77 -19.47 6.56
CA HIS A 186 -2.91 -18.43 7.58
C HIS A 186 -4.10 -17.50 7.31
N TYR A 187 -4.43 -17.28 6.02
CA TYR A 187 -5.61 -16.50 5.66
C TYR A 187 -6.92 -17.23 6.02
N ILE A 188 -6.99 -18.54 5.80
CA ILE A 188 -8.13 -19.38 6.19
C ILE A 188 -8.35 -19.31 7.70
N LYS A 189 -7.26 -19.37 8.48
CA LYS A 189 -7.29 -19.23 9.95
C LYS A 189 -7.75 -17.84 10.39
N PHE A 190 -7.29 -16.77 9.75
CA PHE A 190 -7.72 -15.39 10.06
C PHE A 190 -9.21 -15.16 9.81
N MET A 191 -9.75 -15.76 8.75
CA MET A 191 -11.18 -15.65 8.44
C MET A 191 -12.05 -16.59 9.27
N GLY A 192 -11.44 -17.49 10.05
CA GLY A 192 -12.16 -18.45 10.91
C GLY A 192 -12.82 -19.60 10.16
N TYR A 193 -12.47 -19.84 8.88
CA TYR A 193 -13.01 -20.93 8.07
C TYR A 193 -12.57 -22.33 8.53
N ASP A 194 -11.58 -22.40 9.42
CA ASP A 194 -11.11 -23.64 10.04
C ASP A 194 -12.06 -24.16 11.14
N LYS A 195 -12.97 -23.32 11.65
CA LYS A 195 -13.91 -23.69 12.73
C LYS A 195 -15.18 -24.33 12.13
N PRO A 196 -15.76 -25.35 12.78
CA PRO A 196 -17.01 -25.95 12.32
C PRO A 196 -18.12 -24.88 12.26
N ILE A 197 -18.81 -24.84 11.11
CA ILE A 197 -19.85 -23.85 10.82
C ILE A 197 -21.03 -24.08 11.75
N ASN A 198 -21.22 -23.18 12.73
CA ASN A 198 -22.41 -23.17 13.58
C ASN A 198 -23.53 -22.37 12.87
N LEU A 199 -24.05 -22.94 11.78
CA LEU A 199 -25.13 -22.35 10.98
C LEU A 199 -26.43 -22.37 11.78
N HIS A 200 -26.65 -21.36 12.62
CA HIS A 200 -27.94 -21.13 13.25
C HIS A 200 -28.90 -20.53 12.22
N LEU A 201 -29.55 -21.40 11.45
CA LEU A 201 -30.69 -21.02 10.63
C LEU A 201 -31.77 -20.52 11.59
N ARG A 202 -32.01 -19.20 11.64
CA ARG A 202 -33.24 -18.66 12.24
C ARG A 202 -34.40 -19.06 11.34
N THR A 203 -34.89 -20.28 11.51
CA THR A 203 -36.21 -20.64 11.01
C THR A 203 -37.21 -19.76 11.76
N ASN A 204 -37.96 -18.94 11.05
CA ASN A 204 -39.08 -18.18 11.60
C ASN A 204 -40.24 -19.14 11.91
N GLU A 205 -40.08 -19.98 12.93
CA GLU A 205 -41.19 -20.67 13.56
C GLU A 205 -41.18 -20.28 15.03
N ASP A 206 -41.99 -19.27 15.37
CA ASP A 206 -42.63 -19.11 16.68
C ASP A 206 -43.47 -17.82 16.70
N ASN A 207 -44.54 -17.83 15.90
CA ASN A 207 -45.67 -16.91 16.03
C ASN A 207 -46.94 -17.68 16.42
N SER A 208 -46.84 -18.60 17.39
CA SER A 208 -48.04 -19.22 17.97
C SER A 208 -47.78 -19.73 19.39
N SER A 209 -47.92 -18.86 20.40
CA SER A 209 -48.42 -19.21 21.75
C SER A 209 -48.17 -18.09 22.77
N LYS A 210 -48.81 -16.93 22.59
CA LYS A 210 -49.07 -16.06 23.76
C LYS A 210 -50.27 -15.13 23.55
N SER A 211 -51.44 -15.71 23.33
CA SER A 211 -52.72 -15.05 23.60
C SER A 211 -53.36 -15.67 24.85
N ILE A 212 -53.09 -15.02 25.98
CA ILE A 212 -54.05 -14.72 27.06
C ILE A 212 -54.76 -15.92 27.68
N SER A 213 -54.15 -16.47 28.73
CA SER A 213 -54.89 -17.08 29.85
C SER A 213 -54.48 -16.41 31.15
N SER A 214 -55.23 -15.36 31.53
CA SER A 214 -55.32 -14.89 32.93
C SER A 214 -56.52 -13.96 33.10
N LYS A 215 -57.74 -14.53 33.12
CA LYS A 215 -58.87 -13.87 33.81
C LYS A 215 -59.94 -14.88 34.24
N SER A 216 -59.83 -15.38 35.46
CA SER A 216 -60.88 -15.90 36.37
C SER A 216 -60.15 -16.70 37.46
N GLY A 217 -60.28 -16.51 38.77
CA GLY A 217 -61.09 -15.65 39.61
C GLY A 217 -60.94 -16.16 41.06
N LYS A 218 -60.85 -15.24 42.03
CA LYS A 218 -61.50 -15.28 43.35
C LYS A 218 -61.10 -14.04 44.14
#